data_AF-A0A9D6QSJ9-F1
#
_entry.id   AF-A0A9D6QSJ9-F1
#
_cell.length_a   1.000
_cell.length_b   1.000
_cell.length_c   1.000
_cell.angle_alpha   90.00
_cell.angle_beta   90.00
_cell.angle_gamma   90.00
#
_symmetry.space_group_name_H-M   'P 1'
#
loop_
_entity.id
_entity.type
_entity.pdbx_description
1 polymer ?
#
loop_
_entity_poly.entity_id
_entity_poly.type
_entity_poly.pdbx_seq_one_letter_code
_entity_poly.pdbx_strand_id
1 'polypeptide(L)' 'MAVGLQALPVLHPISGIRLGVTAAGIRKSQRRDLVVIENAPGTVVAASFTKNRFCAAPVTVAREHLAKT' A
#
# COMPACT_ATOMS: atom_id res chain seq x y z
N MET A 1 14.78 12.53 5.95
CA MET A 1 15.88 11.56 5.89
C MET A 1 16.33 11.47 4.44
N ALA A 2 17.63 11.58 4.18
CA ALA A 2 18.17 11.27 2.85
C ALA A 2 18.14 9.74 2.69
N VAL A 3 17.34 9.25 1.74
CA VAL A 3 17.22 7.80 1.46
C VAL A 3 17.95 7.38 0.19
N GLY A 4 18.80 8.26 -0.35
CA GLY A 4 19.52 7.98 -1.61
C GLY A 4 18.60 7.69 -2.79
N LEU A 5 17.39 8.26 -2.80
CA LEU A 5 16.39 7.94 -3.82
C LEU A 5 16.87 8.44 -5.19
N GLN A 6 17.23 7.52 -6.06
CA GLN A 6 17.45 7.78 -7.48
C GLN A 6 16.10 7.81 -8.20
N ALA A 7 16.06 8.39 -9.40
CA ALA A 7 14.85 8.38 -10.22
C ALA A 7 14.37 6.93 -10.41
N LEU A 8 13.08 6.69 -10.19
CA LEU A 8 12.49 5.39 -10.45
C LEU A 8 12.66 5.06 -11.94
N PRO A 9 12.99 3.80 -12.30
CA PRO A 9 12.99 3.38 -13.69
C PRO A 9 11.56 3.44 -14.25
N VAL A 10 11.44 3.25 -15.57
CA VAL A 10 10.12 3.08 -16.19
C VAL A 10 9.44 1.85 -15.56
N LEU A 11 8.32 2.07 -14.90
CA LEU A 11 7.51 1.01 -14.30
C LEU A 11 6.47 0.55 -15.32
N HIS A 12 6.52 -0.72 -15.68
CA HIS A 12 5.53 -1.32 -16.58
C HIS A 12 4.28 -1.73 -15.80
N PRO A 13 3.08 -1.61 -16.43
CA PRO A 13 1.85 -2.07 -15.79
C PRO A 13 1.88 -3.59 -15.59
N ILE A 14 1.35 -4.04 -14.45
CA ILE A 14 1.10 -5.46 -14.17
C ILE A 14 -0.36 -5.75 -14.50
N SER A 15 -0.59 -6.70 -15.39
CA SER A 15 -1.96 -7.12 -15.74
C SER A 15 -2.72 -7.56 -14.49
N GLY A 16 -3.95 -7.06 -14.33
CA GLY A 16 -4.80 -7.38 -13.18
C GLY A 16 -4.55 -6.53 -11.92
N ILE A 17 -3.61 -5.58 -11.93
CA ILE A 17 -3.40 -4.63 -10.84
C ILE A 17 -3.79 -3.22 -11.27
N ARG A 18 -4.56 -2.51 -10.44
CA ARG A 18 -4.96 -1.12 -10.68
C ARG A 18 -4.57 -0.24 -9.49
N LEU A 19 -4.16 1.00 -9.78
CA LEU A 19 -3.77 1.99 -8.78
C LEU A 19 -4.65 3.23 -8.89
N GLY A 20 -5.29 3.61 -7.78
CA GLY A 20 -5.96 4.90 -7.62
C GLY A 20 -5.16 5.77 -6.65
N VAL A 21 -4.91 7.03 -7.00
CA VAL A 21 -4.21 7.99 -6.13
C VAL A 21 -4.98 9.30 -6.06
N THR A 22 -5.02 9.90 -4.88
CA THR A 22 -5.67 11.21 -4.70
C THR A 22 -4.99 12.03 -3.61
N ALA A 23 -5.22 13.34 -3.62
CA ALA A 23 -4.91 14.24 -2.53
C ALA A 23 -6.16 14.35 -1.63
N ALA A 24 -6.27 13.44 -0.66
CA ALA A 24 -7.37 13.33 0.28
C ALA A 24 -7.30 14.39 1.41
N GLY A 25 -6.16 15.08 1.57
CA GLY A 25 -6.01 16.16 2.54
C GLY A 25 -5.75 15.68 3.98
N ILE A 26 -5.30 14.44 4.16
CA ILE A 26 -5.01 13.82 5.46
C ILE A 26 -3.77 14.45 6.09
N ARG A 27 -2.73 14.73 5.28
CA ARG A 27 -1.45 15.24 5.80
C ARG A 27 -1.10 16.64 5.32
N LYS A 28 -1.13 16.87 4.00
CA LYS A 28 -0.80 18.16 3.39
C LYS A 28 -1.76 18.42 2.23
N SER A 29 -2.34 19.62 2.21
CA SER A 29 -3.19 20.04 1.09
C SER A 29 -2.45 19.93 -0.24
N GLN A 30 -3.17 19.55 -1.30
CA GLN A 30 -2.68 19.44 -2.69
C GLN A 30 -1.53 18.45 -2.93
N ARG A 31 -1.19 17.60 -1.96
CA ARG A 31 -0.25 16.50 -2.15
C ARG A 31 -0.98 15.16 -2.12
N ARG A 32 -0.70 14.29 -3.10
CA ARG A 32 -1.18 12.91 -3.07
C ARG A 32 -0.74 12.24 -1.78
N ASP A 33 -1.71 11.77 -1.00
CA ASP A 33 -1.51 11.22 0.34
C ASP A 33 -2.38 9.98 0.60
N LEU A 34 -3.21 9.59 -0.36
CA LEU A 34 -3.96 8.34 -0.36
C LEU A 34 -3.70 7.56 -1.65
N VAL A 35 -3.46 6.26 -1.50
CA VAL A 35 -3.38 5.28 -2.58
C VAL A 35 -4.31 4.11 -2.28
N VAL A 36 -4.97 3.61 -3.31
CA VAL A 36 -5.74 2.37 -3.30
C VAL A 36 -5.14 1.46 -4.36
N ILE A 37 -4.92 0.21 -4.00
CA ILE A 37 -4.46 -0.85 -4.90
C ILE A 37 -5.58 -1.87 -5.01
N GLU A 38 -6.03 -2.13 -6.23
CA GLU A 38 -7.04 -3.13 -6.54
C GLU A 38 -6.39 -4.29 -7.28
N ASN A 39 -6.70 -5.51 -6.84
CA ASN A 39 -6.20 -6.74 -7.42
C ASN A 39 -7.36 -7.47 -8.10
N ALA A 40 -7.12 -8.02 -9.29
CA ALA A 40 -8.10 -8.81 -10.01
C ALA A 40 -8.54 -10.06 -9.20
N PRO A 41 -9.78 -10.54 -9.39
CA PRO A 41 -10.25 -11.78 -8.77
C PRO A 41 -9.31 -12.96 -9.03
N GLY A 42 -9.12 -13.83 -8.03
CA GLY A 42 -8.20 -14.96 -8.10
C GLY A 42 -6.73 -14.64 -7.83
N THR A 43 -6.39 -13.38 -7.55
CA THR A 43 -5.04 -13.00 -7.11
C THR A 43 -4.72 -13.62 -5.76
N VAL A 44 -3.55 -14.27 -5.66
CA VAL A 44 -3.00 -14.77 -4.39
C VAL A 44 -2.17 -13.68 -3.72
N VAL A 45 -2.40 -13.45 -2.43
CA VAL A 45 -1.73 -12.39 -1.67
C VAL A 45 -0.97 -13.00 -0.49
N ALA A 46 0.25 -12.52 -0.27
CA ALA A 46 1.03 -12.79 0.94
C ALA A 46 1.53 -11.46 1.52
N ALA A 47 1.63 -11.38 2.85
CA ALA A 47 2.15 -10.19 3.52
C ALA A 47 2.96 -10.56 4.77
N SER A 48 3.93 -9.72 5.10
CA SER A 48 4.64 -9.75 6.38
C SER A 48 4.37 -8.46 7.14
N PHE A 49 4.25 -8.56 8.46
CA PHE A 49 3.88 -7.45 9.32
C PHE A 49 4.98 -7.16 10.34
N THR A 50 5.08 -5.91 10.79
CA THR A 50 6.02 -5.54 11.86
C THR A 50 5.82 -6.39 13.12
N LYS A 51 6.92 -6.79 13.76
CA LYS A 51 6.93 -7.51 15.05
C LYS A 51 6.91 -6.57 16.26
N ASN A 52 6.89 -5.25 16.03
CA ASN A 52 6.86 -4.28 17.12
C ASN A 52 5.62 -4.49 17.99
N ARG A 53 5.78 -4.51 19.32
CA ARG A 53 4.65 -4.65 20.26
C ARG A 53 3.65 -3.49 20.17
N PHE A 54 4.10 -2.31 19.74
CA PHE A 54 3.28 -1.13 19.52
C PHE A 54 2.83 -1.04 18.05
N CYS A 55 2.07 -2.04 17.59
CA CYS A 55 1.51 -2.06 16.23
C CYS A 55 0.41 -1.01 16.08
N ALA A 56 0.40 -0.31 14.94
CA ALA A 56 -0.71 0.57 14.58
C ALA A 56 -1.98 -0.26 14.24
N ALA A 57 -3.16 0.30 14.49
CA ALA A 57 -4.44 -0.37 14.22
C ALA A 57 -4.57 -0.99 12.81
N PRO A 58 -4.09 -0.35 11.71
CA PRO A 58 -4.16 -0.94 10.37
C PRO A 58 -3.41 -2.27 10.23
N VAL A 59 -2.36 -2.50 11.03
CA VAL A 59 -1.63 -3.77 11.03
C VAL A 59 -2.53 -4.91 11.52
N THR A 60 -3.35 -4.66 12.53
CA THR A 60 -4.30 -5.64 13.07
C THR A 60 -5.36 -5.99 12.03
N VAL A 61 -6.00 -4.97 11.44
CA VAL A 61 -7.03 -5.17 10.41
C VAL A 61 -6.49 -5.94 9.21
N ALA A 62 -5.28 -5.61 8.74
CA ALA A 62 -4.67 -6.29 7.60
C ALA A 62 -4.34 -7.75 7.89
N ARG A 63 -3.90 -8.10 9.11
CA ARG A 63 -3.70 -9.50 9.53
C ARG A 63 -5.00 -10.29 9.54
N GLU A 64 -6.07 -9.70 10.07
CA GLU A 64 -7.38 -10.33 10.13
C GLU A 64 -7.97 -10.59 8.74
N HIS A 65 -7.77 -9.67 7.78
CA HIS A 65 -8.21 -9.86 6.40
C HIS A 65 -7.39 -10.94 5.69
N LEU A 66 -6.05 -10.93 5.85
CA LEU A 66 -5.20 -11.93 5.23
C LEU A 66 -5.52 -13.35 5.72
N ALA A 67 -5.87 -13.52 6.99
CA ALA A 67 -6.26 -14.82 7.55
C ALA A 67 -7.62 -15.35 7.06
N LYS A 68 -8.44 -14.50 6.42
CA LYS A 68 -9.76 -14.84 5.86
C LYS A 68 -9.74 -15.03 4.34
N THR A 69 -8.59 -14.81 3.71
CA THR A 69 -8.39 -14.96 2.27
C THR A 69 -7.97 -16.39 1.96
#